data_AF-A0A3B5L5H1-F1
#
_entry.id   AF-A0A3B5L5H1-F1
#
_cell.length_a   1.000
_cell.length_b   1.000
_cell.length_c   1.000
_cell.angle_alpha   90.00
_cell.angle_beta   90.00
_cell.angle_gamma   90.00
#
_symmetry.space_group_name_H-M   'P 1'
#
loop_
_entity.id
_entity.type
_entity.pdbx_description
1 polymer ?
#
loop_
_entity_poly.entity_id
_entity_poly.type
_entity_poly.pdbx_seq_one_letter_code
_entity_poly.pdbx_strand_id
1 'polypeptide(L)'
;MTELQQSKYQDLQAGLPSELSMQLAEVALALGSAEDQVTALCEECESCGGSLAELGVAVQEFGEQNPLLSKQLGDAVVKLTERQRQTYQIAFLLFVQAEKLVEEYHSMKAFILAWIEKAEDLVSGNIIWSSATQLQEQILPGPFHTKCIIFNKR
;
A
#
# COMPACT_ATOMS: atom_id res chain seq x y z
N MET A 1 -32.57 -26.17 15.66
CA MET A 1 -31.95 -25.91 14.34
C MET A 1 -31.80 -24.41 14.07
N THR A 2 -32.78 -23.60 14.45
CA THR A 2 -32.74 -22.12 14.40
C THR A 2 -31.68 -21.50 15.32
N GLU A 3 -31.54 -21.97 16.57
CA GLU A 3 -30.55 -21.42 17.53
C GLU A 3 -29.08 -21.60 17.09
N LEU A 4 -28.73 -22.75 16.49
CA LEU A 4 -27.38 -23.01 15.98
C LEU A 4 -27.04 -22.10 14.78
N GLN A 5 -28.02 -21.81 13.93
CA GLN A 5 -27.83 -20.87 12.81
C GLN A 5 -27.68 -19.44 13.32
N GLN A 6 -28.42 -19.08 14.37
CA GLN A 6 -28.39 -17.75 14.98
C GLN A 6 -27.07 -17.49 15.73
N SER A 7 -26.56 -18.49 16.46
CA SER A 7 -25.24 -18.44 17.09
C SER A 7 -24.11 -18.33 16.05
N LYS A 8 -24.14 -19.15 14.99
CA LYS A 8 -23.14 -19.05 13.90
C LYS A 8 -23.15 -17.69 13.20
N TYR A 9 -24.33 -17.10 13.02
CA TYR A 9 -24.46 -15.76 12.43
C TYR A 9 -23.91 -14.67 13.34
N GLN A 10 -24.15 -14.75 14.66
CA GLN A 10 -23.59 -13.82 15.65
C GLN A 10 -22.07 -13.92 15.73
N ASP A 11 -21.51 -15.13 15.67
CA ASP A 11 -20.07 -15.35 15.65
C ASP A 11 -19.42 -14.76 14.37
N LEU A 12 -20.08 -14.94 13.22
CA LEU A 12 -19.67 -14.34 11.94
C LEU A 12 -19.76 -12.80 11.96
N GLN A 13 -20.81 -12.24 12.57
CA GLN A 13 -21.00 -10.80 12.71
C GLN A 13 -19.94 -10.15 13.61
N ALA A 14 -19.58 -10.81 14.72
CA ALA A 14 -18.69 -10.22 15.72
C ALA A 14 -17.19 -10.43 15.40
N GLY A 15 -16.83 -11.56 14.78
CA GLY A 15 -15.42 -11.91 14.60
C GLY A 15 -14.83 -11.51 13.25
N LEU A 16 -15.60 -11.61 12.17
CA LEU A 16 -15.06 -11.48 10.80
C LEU A 16 -14.66 -10.03 10.44
N PRO A 17 -15.47 -8.99 10.74
CA PRO A 17 -15.12 -7.59 10.46
C PRO A 17 -13.86 -7.11 11.21
N SER A 18 -13.75 -7.46 12.49
CA SER A 18 -12.62 -7.07 13.34
C SER A 18 -11.34 -7.79 12.95
N GLU A 19 -11.43 -9.08 12.65
CA GLU A 19 -10.28 -9.90 12.20
C GLU A 19 -9.73 -9.39 10.87
N LEU A 20 -10.61 -9.10 9.90
CA LEU A 20 -10.20 -8.51 8.63
C LEU A 20 -9.56 -7.14 8.83
N SER A 21 -10.17 -6.27 9.63
CA SER A 21 -9.61 -4.94 9.92
C SER A 21 -8.23 -5.02 10.57
N MET A 22 -8.01 -5.99 11.47
CA MET A 22 -6.72 -6.25 12.10
C MET A 22 -5.67 -6.73 11.09
N GLN A 23 -6.00 -7.69 10.23
CA GLN A 23 -5.09 -8.16 9.17
C GLN A 23 -4.70 -7.03 8.21
N LEU A 24 -5.65 -6.14 7.86
CA LEU A 24 -5.35 -4.94 7.07
C LEU A 24 -4.50 -3.90 7.83
N ALA A 25 -4.54 -3.87 9.16
CA ALA A 25 -3.65 -3.02 9.94
C ALA A 25 -2.23 -3.61 9.97
N GLU A 26 -2.09 -4.93 10.17
CA GLU A 26 -0.81 -5.63 10.18
C GLU A 26 -0.08 -5.50 8.84
N VAL A 27 -0.77 -5.72 7.73
CA VAL A 27 -0.19 -5.55 6.39
C VAL A 27 0.21 -4.09 6.14
N ALA A 28 -0.58 -3.12 6.64
CA ALA A 28 -0.22 -1.71 6.53
C ALA A 28 1.08 -1.37 7.28
N LEU A 29 1.27 -1.93 8.48
CA LEU A 29 2.48 -1.74 9.27
C LEU A 29 3.71 -2.37 8.60
N ALA A 30 3.57 -3.62 8.11
CA ALA A 30 4.65 -4.31 7.41
C ALA A 30 5.05 -3.56 6.13
N LEU A 31 4.08 -3.06 5.38
CA LEU A 31 4.32 -2.31 4.15
C LEU A 31 4.98 -0.96 4.43
N GLY A 32 4.50 -0.21 5.44
CA GLY A 32 5.12 1.05 5.84
C GLY A 32 6.57 0.85 6.30
N SER A 33 6.86 -0.21 7.08
CA SER A 33 8.23 -0.52 7.46
C SER A 33 9.14 -0.87 6.27
N ALA A 34 8.60 -1.52 5.23
CA ALA A 34 9.35 -1.81 4.01
C ALA A 34 9.60 -0.53 3.19
N GLU A 35 8.60 0.35 3.09
CA GLU A 35 8.71 1.67 2.45
C GLU A 35 9.76 2.54 3.13
N ASP A 36 9.76 2.61 4.47
CA ASP A 36 10.75 3.35 5.26
C ASP A 36 12.18 2.84 4.99
N GLN A 37 12.37 1.51 4.92
CA GLN A 37 13.66 0.90 4.63
C GLN A 37 14.17 1.25 3.23
N VAL A 38 13.29 1.24 2.23
CA VAL A 38 13.67 1.58 0.85
C VAL A 38 13.95 3.08 0.72
N THR A 39 13.20 3.92 1.42
CA THR A 39 13.43 5.37 1.49
C THR A 39 14.80 5.67 2.11
N ALA A 40 15.10 5.06 3.26
CA ALA A 40 16.40 5.20 3.92
C ALA A 40 17.56 4.76 3.01
N LEU A 41 17.43 3.66 2.28
CA LEU A 41 18.43 3.22 1.31
C LEU A 41 18.65 4.23 0.18
N CYS A 42 17.59 4.90 -0.28
CA CYS A 42 17.71 5.95 -1.30
C CYS A 42 18.47 7.16 -0.75
N GLU A 43 18.11 7.64 0.44
CA GLU A 43 18.78 8.75 1.13
C GLU A 43 20.27 8.46 1.41
N GLU A 44 20.60 7.25 1.86
CA GLU A 44 21.99 6.82 2.04
C GLU A 44 22.77 6.82 0.72
N CYS A 45 22.16 6.38 -0.38
CA CYS A 45 22.78 6.40 -1.70
C CYS A 45 23.01 7.83 -2.22
N GLU A 46 22.10 8.77 -1.93
CA GLU A 46 22.26 10.20 -2.23
C GLU A 46 23.41 10.81 -1.42
N SER A 47 23.45 10.54 -0.11
CA SER A 47 24.52 10.99 0.78
C SER A 47 25.90 10.47 0.34
N CYS A 48 25.96 9.19 -0.06
CA CYS A 48 27.16 8.58 -0.66
C CYS A 48 27.57 9.30 -1.95
N GLY A 49 26.61 9.67 -2.80
CA GLY A 49 26.85 10.47 -3.99
C GLY A 49 27.46 11.85 -3.68
N GLY A 50 26.94 12.53 -2.65
CA GLY A 50 27.50 13.80 -2.16
C GLY A 50 28.94 13.66 -1.67
N SER A 51 29.20 12.65 -0.84
CA SER A 51 30.56 12.35 -0.33
C SER A 51 31.54 12.01 -1.46
N LEU A 52 31.09 11.31 -2.51
CA LEU A 52 31.91 11.03 -3.69
C LEU A 52 32.20 12.27 -4.53
N ALA A 53 31.25 13.20 -4.63
CA ALA A 53 31.48 14.47 -5.31
C ALA A 53 32.55 15.31 -4.58
N GLU A 54 32.48 15.39 -3.25
CA GLU A 54 33.50 16.05 -2.42
C GLU A 54 34.87 15.38 -2.56
N LEU A 55 34.92 14.05 -2.53
CA LEU A 55 36.15 13.30 -2.78
C LEU A 55 36.71 13.61 -4.18
N GLY A 56 35.86 13.70 -5.20
CA GLY A 56 36.28 14.06 -6.55
C GLY A 56 36.96 15.43 -6.62
N VAL A 57 36.41 16.44 -5.92
CA VAL A 57 37.02 17.77 -5.81
C VAL A 57 38.37 17.69 -5.09
N ALA A 58 38.44 17.00 -3.96
CA ALA A 58 39.70 16.86 -3.20
C ALA A 58 40.80 16.15 -4.01
N VAL A 59 40.44 15.14 -4.80
CA VAL A 59 41.39 14.43 -5.69
C VAL A 59 41.85 15.32 -6.85
N GLN A 60 40.98 16.19 -7.35
CA GLN A 60 41.34 17.17 -8.37
C GLN A 60 42.35 18.19 -7.83
N GLU A 61 42.06 18.80 -6.68
CA GLU A 61 42.95 19.77 -6.01
C GLU A 61 44.31 19.14 -5.65
N PHE A 62 44.31 17.90 -5.15
CA PHE A 62 45.54 17.14 -4.90
C PHE A 62 46.36 16.92 -6.19
N GLY A 63 45.68 16.71 -7.31
CA GLY A 63 46.31 16.47 -8.61
C GLY A 63 47.05 17.65 -9.19
N GLU A 64 46.67 18.87 -8.81
CA GLU A 64 47.42 20.07 -9.19
C GLU A 64 48.85 20.05 -8.64
N GLN A 65 49.03 19.48 -7.44
CA GLN A 65 50.34 19.35 -6.78
C GLN A 65 51.05 18.03 -7.13
N ASN A 66 50.30 16.98 -7.45
CA ASN A 66 50.84 15.63 -7.65
C ASN A 66 50.18 14.91 -8.85
N PRO A 67 50.58 15.21 -10.10
CA PRO A 67 49.85 14.78 -11.30
C PRO A 67 49.82 13.26 -11.53
N LEU A 68 50.91 12.55 -11.20
CA LEU A 68 51.01 11.10 -11.43
C LEU A 68 50.18 10.29 -10.43
N LEU A 69 50.14 10.71 -9.16
CA LEU A 69 49.35 10.05 -8.12
C LEU A 69 47.85 10.36 -8.25
N SER A 70 47.50 11.58 -8.68
CA SER A 70 46.10 11.96 -8.93
C SER A 70 45.47 11.19 -10.07
N LYS A 71 46.22 10.80 -11.11
CA LYS A 71 45.67 9.95 -12.18
C LYS A 71 45.08 8.64 -11.64
N GLN A 72 45.83 7.90 -10.81
CA GLN A 72 45.34 6.63 -10.25
C GLN A 72 44.16 6.83 -9.32
N LEU A 73 44.20 7.90 -8.52
CA LEU A 73 43.15 8.23 -7.56
C LEU A 73 41.87 8.69 -8.28
N GLY A 74 42.00 9.47 -9.35
CA GLY A 74 40.91 9.91 -10.22
C GLY A 74 40.26 8.73 -10.94
N ASP A 75 41.04 7.81 -11.51
CA ASP A 75 40.52 6.58 -12.11
C ASP A 75 39.73 5.73 -11.09
N ALA A 76 40.17 5.70 -9.83
CA ALA A 76 39.46 5.02 -8.76
C ALA A 76 38.15 5.74 -8.39
N VAL A 77 38.17 7.07 -8.27
CA VAL A 77 36.96 7.89 -8.02
C VAL A 77 35.94 7.71 -9.12
N VAL A 78 36.34 7.73 -10.40
CA VAL A 78 35.41 7.51 -11.54
C VAL A 78 34.73 6.14 -11.41
N LYS A 79 35.48 5.08 -11.12
CA LYS A 79 34.91 3.74 -10.92
C LYS A 79 33.95 3.67 -9.73
N LEU A 80 34.26 4.38 -8.64
CA LEU A 80 33.38 4.47 -7.48
C LEU A 80 32.10 5.23 -7.80
N THR A 81 32.19 6.34 -8.54
CA THR A 81 31.03 7.12 -9.00
C THR A 81 30.16 6.31 -9.95
N GLU A 82 30.74 5.54 -10.86
CA GLU A 82 29.97 4.63 -11.74
C GLU A 82 29.22 3.56 -10.94
N ARG A 83 29.87 2.96 -9.94
CA ARG A 83 29.24 1.98 -9.05
C ARG A 83 28.14 2.62 -8.21
N GLN A 84 28.41 3.78 -7.58
CA GLN A 84 27.41 4.50 -6.79
C GLN A 84 26.20 4.88 -7.65
N ARG A 85 26.41 5.34 -8.88
CA ARG A 85 25.32 5.64 -9.82
C ARG A 85 24.48 4.41 -10.12
N GLN A 86 25.10 3.25 -10.36
CA GLN A 86 24.37 1.99 -10.58
C GLN A 86 23.56 1.59 -9.34
N THR A 87 24.15 1.67 -8.15
CA THR A 87 23.47 1.35 -6.89
C THR A 87 22.30 2.30 -6.65
N TYR A 88 22.49 3.62 -6.84
CA TYR A 88 21.45 4.62 -6.70
C TYR A 88 20.29 4.39 -7.69
N GLN A 89 20.58 4.04 -8.95
CA GLN A 89 19.53 3.73 -9.93
C GLN A 89 18.66 2.55 -9.52
N ILE A 90 19.26 1.51 -8.93
CA ILE A 90 18.51 0.35 -8.43
C ILE A 90 17.69 0.74 -7.20
N ALA A 91 18.29 1.47 -6.25
CA ALA A 91 17.60 1.95 -5.05
C ALA A 91 16.41 2.85 -5.41
N PHE A 92 16.59 3.78 -6.34
CA PHE A 92 15.56 4.69 -6.82
C PHE A 92 14.43 3.94 -7.54
N LEU A 93 14.74 2.94 -8.36
CA LEU A 93 13.72 2.11 -9.00
C LEU A 93 12.87 1.34 -7.97
N LEU A 94 13.52 0.78 -6.94
CA LEU A 94 12.83 0.09 -5.85
C LEU A 94 11.96 1.06 -5.03
N PHE A 95 12.42 2.28 -4.81
CA PHE A 95 11.66 3.34 -4.14
C PHE A 95 10.38 3.66 -4.89
N VAL A 96 10.46 3.95 -6.18
CA VAL A 96 9.27 4.22 -7.02
C VAL A 96 8.32 3.02 -7.04
N GLN A 97 8.85 1.79 -7.04
CA GLN A 97 8.02 0.59 -6.97
C GLN A 97 7.33 0.43 -5.60
N ALA A 98 8.02 0.76 -4.51
CA ALA A 98 7.47 0.72 -3.16
C ALA A 98 6.33 1.74 -2.99
N GLU A 99 6.54 2.99 -3.42
CA GLU A 99 5.50 4.03 -3.39
C GLU A 99 4.24 3.57 -4.13
N LYS A 100 4.40 3.04 -5.34
CA LYS A 100 3.27 2.53 -6.14
C LYS A 100 2.53 1.38 -5.42
N LEU A 101 3.26 0.45 -4.81
CA LEU A 101 2.66 -0.68 -4.09
C LEU A 101 1.88 -0.19 -2.86
N VAL A 102 2.39 0.82 -2.16
CA VAL A 102 1.73 1.46 -1.02
C VAL A 102 0.44 2.14 -1.45
N GLU A 103 0.43 2.88 -2.57
CA GLU A 103 -0.77 3.50 -3.11
C GLU A 103 -1.85 2.47 -3.51
N GLU A 104 -1.43 1.39 -4.20
CA GLU A 104 -2.32 0.29 -4.58
C GLU A 104 -2.93 -0.38 -3.34
N TYR A 105 -2.11 -0.63 -2.32
CA TYR A 105 -2.57 -1.21 -1.05
C TYR A 105 -3.56 -0.30 -0.34
N HIS A 106 -3.28 1.00 -0.23
CA HIS A 106 -4.19 1.96 0.40
C HIS A 106 -5.54 2.02 -0.30
N SER A 107 -5.54 1.99 -1.63
CA SER A 107 -6.75 1.93 -2.44
C SER A 107 -7.57 0.67 -2.15
N MET A 108 -6.92 -0.49 -2.13
CA MET A 108 -7.55 -1.77 -1.81
C MET A 108 -8.10 -1.80 -0.38
N LYS A 109 -7.31 -1.32 0.59
CA LYS A 109 -7.70 -1.22 1.99
C LYS A 109 -8.95 -0.35 2.17
N ALA A 110 -8.99 0.82 1.54
CA ALA A 110 -10.15 1.71 1.60
C ALA A 110 -11.40 1.03 1.02
N PHE A 111 -11.26 0.31 -0.10
CA PHE A 111 -12.36 -0.45 -0.69
C PHE A 111 -12.87 -1.55 0.25
N ILE A 112 -11.97 -2.34 0.84
CA ILE A 112 -12.35 -3.41 1.78
C ILE A 112 -13.02 -2.83 3.02
N LEU A 113 -12.48 -1.77 3.61
CA LEU A 113 -13.07 -1.12 4.79
C LEU A 113 -14.48 -0.57 4.50
N ALA A 114 -14.70 0.03 3.32
CA ALA A 114 -16.03 0.47 2.92
C ALA A 114 -17.03 -0.69 2.77
N TRP A 115 -16.57 -1.86 2.30
CA TRP A 115 -17.40 -3.07 2.25
C TRP A 115 -17.68 -3.67 3.62
N ILE A 116 -16.71 -3.60 4.54
CA ILE A 116 -16.89 -3.99 5.94
C ILE A 116 -17.96 -3.10 6.58
N GLU A 117 -17.83 -1.78 6.47
CA GLU A 117 -18.82 -0.82 6.98
C GLU A 117 -20.22 -1.08 6.39
N LYS A 118 -20.30 -1.34 5.08
CA LYS A 118 -21.57 -1.67 4.43
C LYS A 118 -22.17 -2.99 4.93
N ALA A 119 -21.34 -3.99 5.18
CA ALA A 119 -21.79 -5.26 5.75
C ALA A 119 -22.29 -5.07 7.19
N GLU A 120 -21.59 -4.27 7.99
CA GLU A 120 -22.01 -3.89 9.34
C GLU A 120 -23.34 -3.14 9.34
N ASP A 121 -23.54 -2.20 8.40
CA ASP A 121 -24.81 -1.50 8.17
C ASP A 121 -25.94 -2.48 7.81
N LEU A 122 -25.67 -3.46 6.93
CA LEU A 122 -26.65 -4.47 6.51
C LEU A 122 -27.06 -5.40 7.67
N VAL A 123 -26.10 -5.76 8.53
CA VAL A 123 -26.34 -6.66 9.66
C VAL A 123 -26.99 -5.93 10.83
N SER A 124 -26.66 -4.65 11.04
CA SER A 124 -27.25 -3.81 12.09
C SER A 124 -28.64 -3.27 11.67
N GLY A 125 -28.92 -3.23 10.37
CA GLY A 125 -30.21 -2.86 9.80
C GLY A 125 -31.28 -3.92 10.01
N ASN A 126 -32.52 -3.49 10.27
CA ASN A 126 -33.64 -4.40 10.42
C ASN A 126 -34.18 -4.78 9.03
N ILE A 127 -33.91 -6.01 8.57
CA ILE A 127 -34.43 -6.49 7.28
C ILE A 127 -35.93 -6.79 7.44
N ILE A 128 -36.78 -5.87 6.98
CA ILE A 128 -38.20 -6.13 6.82
C ILE A 128 -38.37 -7.04 5.60
N TRP A 129 -38.51 -8.34 5.84
CA TRP A 129 -38.94 -9.27 4.79
C TRP A 129 -40.43 -9.03 4.52
N SER A 130 -40.75 -8.27 3.48
CA SER A 130 -42.08 -8.27 2.87
C SER A 130 -42.45 -9.72 2.49
N SER A 131 -43.73 -10.08 2.49
CA SER A 131 -44.14 -11.44 2.14
C SER A 131 -43.59 -11.84 0.76
N ALA A 132 -43.28 -13.12 0.53
CA ALA A 132 -42.70 -13.58 -0.73
C ALA A 132 -43.50 -13.11 -1.97
N THR A 133 -44.82 -12.99 -1.83
CA THR A 133 -45.73 -12.40 -2.83
C THR A 133 -45.43 -10.92 -3.15
N GLN A 134 -45.09 -10.10 -2.15
CA GLN A 134 -44.72 -8.69 -2.35
C GLN A 134 -43.35 -8.52 -3.01
N LEU A 135 -42.40 -9.41 -2.76
CA LEU A 135 -41.10 -9.41 -3.45
C LEU A 135 -41.23 -9.91 -4.90
N GLN A 136 -42.09 -10.89 -5.15
CA GLN A 136 -42.32 -11.46 -6.48
C GLN A 136 -43.02 -10.47 -7.44
N GLU A 137 -43.90 -9.59 -6.94
CA GLU A 137 -44.48 -8.49 -7.73
C GLU A 137 -43.46 -7.39 -8.09
N GLN A 138 -42.39 -7.21 -7.29
CA GLN A 138 -41.35 -6.21 -7.54
C GLN A 138 -40.26 -6.66 -8.52
N ILE A 139 -40.17 -7.97 -8.79
CA ILE A 139 -39.20 -8.59 -9.70
C ILE A 139 -39.79 -8.78 -11.11
N LEU A 140 -41.10 -8.54 -11.30
CA LEU A 140 -41.74 -8.69 -12.60
C LEU A 140 -41.20 -7.64 -13.60
N PRO A 141 -40.71 -8.02 -14.79
CA PRO A 141 -40.01 -7.12 -15.70
C PRO A 141 -40.97 -6.15 -16.38
N GLY A 142 -41.14 -4.96 -15.79
CA GLY A 142 -41.64 -3.77 -16.48
C GLY A 142 -40.48 -3.01 -17.16
N PRO A 143 -40.73 -2.22 -18.23
CA PRO A 143 -39.69 -1.88 -19.19
C PRO A 143 -38.58 -0.96 -18.68
N PHE A 144 -38.72 -0.30 -17.53
CA PHE A 144 -37.67 0.57 -17.01
C PHE A 144 -37.68 0.58 -15.48
N HIS A 145 -36.51 0.31 -14.89
CA HIS A 145 -36.10 0.42 -13.47
C HIS A 145 -35.94 -0.89 -12.69
N THR A 146 -34.68 -1.25 -12.48
CA THR A 146 -34.17 -2.00 -11.33
C THR A 146 -34.63 -1.29 -10.04
N LYS A 147 -35.78 -1.69 -9.48
CA LYS A 147 -36.28 -1.14 -8.21
C LYS A 147 -35.50 -1.76 -7.06
N CYS A 148 -34.76 -0.91 -6.35
CA CYS A 148 -33.98 -1.22 -5.17
C CYS A 148 -34.83 -1.90 -4.09
N ILE A 149 -34.25 -2.92 -3.44
CA ILE A 149 -34.62 -3.32 -2.09
C ILE A 149 -34.54 -2.06 -1.22
N ILE A 150 -35.66 -1.61 -0.66
CA ILE A 150 -35.70 -0.42 0.20
C ILE A 150 -35.05 -0.79 1.54
N PHE A 151 -33.80 -0.36 1.73
CA PHE A 151 -33.14 -0.39 3.03
C PHE A 151 -33.67 0.77 3.87
N ASN A 152 -34.43 0.46 4.93
CA ASN A 152 -34.90 1.48 5.86
C ASN A 152 -33.88 1.62 6.99
N LYS A 153 -32.98 2.60 6.86
CA LYS A 153 -32.04 3.01 7.93
C LYS A 153 -32.87 3.76 8.97
N ARG A 154 -33.06 3.16 10.16
CA ARG A 154 -33.77 3.81 11.26
C ARG A 154 -32.84 4.78 11.98
#